data_AF-A0A9E4RG49-F1
#
_entry.id   AF-A0A9E4RG49-F1
#
_cell.length_a   1.000
_cell.length_b   1.000
_cell.length_c   1.000
_cell.angle_alpha   90.00
_cell.angle_beta   90.00
_cell.angle_gamma   90.00
#
_symmetry.space_group_name_H-M   'P 1'
#
loop_
_entity.id
_entity.type
_entity.pdbx_description
1 polymer ?
#
loop_
_entity_poly.entity_id
_entity_poly.type
_entity_poly.pdbx_seq_one_letter_code
_entity_poly.pdbx_strand_id
1 'polypeptide(L)' 'RVDGLDEEIALLRVRLRSALEQRPEDFDLLRDGIALLVRAVSTQYRLSPKARKDLANRMAAVLNSIGDQILPADGGGK' A
#
# COMPACT_ATOMS: atom_id res chain seq x y z
N ARG A 1 16.09 2.86 -14.60
CA ARG A 1 16.36 2.33 -13.25
C ARG A 1 16.96 3.49 -12.47
N VAL A 2 16.62 3.63 -11.20
CA VAL A 2 17.18 4.67 -10.34
C VAL A 2 18.05 3.93 -9.34
N ASP A 3 19.33 4.27 -9.28
CA ASP A 3 20.27 3.61 -8.38
C ASP A 3 19.89 3.91 -6.92
N GLY A 4 19.96 2.91 -6.04
CA GLY A 4 19.58 3.04 -4.63
C GLY A 4 18.07 2.89 -4.35
N LEU A 5 17.23 2.91 -5.40
CA LEU A 5 15.78 2.90 -5.21
C LEU A 5 15.26 1.52 -4.76
N ASP A 6 15.97 0.45 -5.07
CA ASP A 6 15.67 -0.90 -4.58
C ASP A 6 15.87 -1.04 -3.08
N GLU A 7 16.95 -0.47 -2.51
CA GLU A 7 17.15 -0.43 -1.07
C GLU A 7 16.07 0.41 -0.37
N GLU A 8 15.72 1.57 -0.93
CA GLU A 8 14.64 2.41 -0.39
C GLU A 8 13.27 1.72 -0.44
N ILE A 9 12.99 0.98 -1.52
CA ILE A 9 11.79 0.14 -1.63
C ILE A 9 11.79 -0.95 -0.56
N ALA A 10 12.93 -1.60 -0.32
CA ALA A 10 13.05 -2.63 0.71
C ALA A 10 12.82 -2.05 2.11
N LEU A 11 13.44 -0.91 2.42
CA LEU A 11 13.26 -0.20 3.68
C LEU A 11 11.81 0.23 3.91
N LEU A 12 11.17 0.78 2.87
CA LEU A 12 9.77 1.20 2.94
C LEU A 12 8.83 0.02 3.24
N ARG A 13 9.09 -1.16 2.65
CA ARG A 13 8.31 -2.38 2.96
C ARG A 13 8.45 -2.81 4.42
N VAL A 14 9.65 -2.73 5.00
CA VAL A 14 9.87 -3.04 6.42
C VAL A 14 9.13 -2.04 7.30
N ARG A 15 9.22 -0.74 7.00
CA ARG A 15 8.51 0.30 7.78
C ARG A 15 7.00 0.16 7.71
N LEU A 16 6.45 -0.14 6.53
CA LEU A 16 5.01 -0.39 6.36
C LEU A 16 4.55 -1.61 7.17
N ARG A 17 5.33 -2.69 7.18
CA ARG A 17 5.04 -3.86 8.01
C ARG A 17 5.03 -3.50 9.49
N SER A 18 6.05 -2.79 9.97
CA SER A 18 6.11 -2.37 11.37
C SER A 18 4.98 -1.40 11.72
N ALA A 19 4.57 -0.52 10.82
CA ALA A 19 3.42 0.36 11.02
C ALA A 19 2.12 -0.44 11.18
N LEU A 20 1.89 -1.45 10.33
CA LEU A 20 0.75 -2.37 10.44
C LEU A 20 0.74 -3.13 11.77
N GLU A 21 1.90 -3.58 12.25
CA GLU A 21 2.01 -4.33 13.50
C GLU A 21 1.79 -3.45 14.74
N GLN A 22 2.22 -2.18 14.67
CA GLN A 22 2.18 -1.27 15.82
C GLN A 22 0.86 -0.49 15.92
N ARG A 23 0.33 -0.02 14.79
CA ARG A 23 -0.85 0.85 14.69
C ARG A 23 -1.68 0.50 13.46
N PRO A 24 -2.32 -0.69 13.44
CA PRO A 24 -3.14 -1.13 12.31
C PRO A 24 -4.33 -0.21 12.02
N GLU A 25 -4.77 0.57 13.02
CA GLU A 25 -5.87 1.54 12.91
C GLU A 25 -5.50 2.85 12.19
N ASP A 26 -4.21 3.12 11.98
CA ASP A 26 -3.73 4.33 11.28
C ASP A 26 -3.82 4.15 9.76
N PHE A 27 -5.06 4.09 9.26
CA PHE A 27 -5.36 3.83 7.85
C PHE A 27 -4.76 4.87 6.90
N ASP A 28 -4.65 6.13 7.33
CA ASP A 28 -4.06 7.19 6.52
C ASP A 28 -2.56 6.96 6.31
N LEU A 29 -1.83 6.60 7.37
CA LEU A 29 -0.40 6.25 7.28
C LEU A 29 -0.17 5.05 6.34
N LEU A 30 -1.02 4.03 6.45
CA LEU A 30 -0.93 2.84 5.60
C LEU A 30 -1.21 3.17 4.13
N ARG A 31 -2.26 3.94 3.86
CA ARG A 31 -2.62 4.40 2.52
C ARG A 31 -1.48 5.19 1.88
N ASP A 32 -0.93 6.17 2.59
CA ASP A 32 0.12 7.05 2.07
C ASP A 32 1.42 6.27 1.84
N GLY A 33 1.80 5.38 2.76
CA GLY A 33 2.97 4.53 2.60
C GLY A 33 2.83 3.56 1.42
N ILE A 34 1.65 2.97 1.21
CA ILE A 34 1.36 2.12 0.05
C ILE A 34 1.41 2.93 -1.26
N ALA A 35 0.85 4.13 -1.28
CA ALA A 35 0.93 5.01 -2.45
C ALA A 35 2.38 5.37 -2.80
N LEU A 36 3.22 5.62 -1.79
CA LEU A 36 4.65 5.85 -1.97
C LEU A 36 5.35 4.61 -2.54
N LEU A 37 5.05 3.42 -2.01
CA LEU A 37 5.61 2.16 -2.49
C LEU A 37 5.25 1.89 -3.95
N VAL A 38 3.99 2.11 -4.34
CA VAL A 38 3.53 1.99 -5.72
C VAL A 38 4.31 2.93 -6.63
N ARG A 39 4.53 4.18 -6.22
CA ARG A 39 5.31 5.16 -7.00
C ARG A 39 6.76 4.72 -7.14
N ALA A 40 7.41 4.30 -6.06
CA ALA A 40 8.79 3.85 -6.06
C ALA A 40 8.99 2.62 -6.97
N VAL A 41 8.15 1.59 -6.83
CA VAL A 41 8.17 0.39 -7.68
C VAL A 41 7.92 0.76 -9.14
N SER A 42 6.94 1.63 -9.42
CA SER A 42 6.66 2.09 -10.78
C SER A 42 7.88 2.74 -11.43
N THR A 43 8.60 3.57 -10.68
CA THR A 43 9.81 4.25 -11.13
C THR A 43 10.96 3.26 -11.32
N GLN A 44 11.19 2.35 -10.37
CA GLN A 44 12.31 1.41 -10.40
C GLN A 44 12.24 0.49 -11.62
N TYR A 45 11.05 -0.06 -11.87
CA TYR A 45 10.81 -0.99 -12.99
C TYR A 45 10.34 -0.30 -14.27
N ARG A 46 10.28 1.04 -14.30
CA ARG A 46 9.81 1.84 -15.46
C ARG A 46 8.48 1.31 -16.02
N LEU A 47 7.52 1.06 -15.14
CA LEU A 47 6.25 0.45 -15.51
C LEU A 47 5.53 1.28 -16.57
N SER A 48 4.89 0.59 -17.52
CA SER A 48 3.98 1.23 -18.46
C SER A 48 2.78 1.86 -17.70
N PRO A 49 2.09 2.86 -18.29
CA PRO A 49 0.91 3.44 -17.67
C PRO A 49 -0.16 2.40 -17.27
N LYS A 50 -0.33 1.36 -18.11
CA LYS A 50 -1.22 0.24 -17.83
C LYS A 50 -0.74 -0.57 -16.61
N ALA A 51 0.52 -0.98 -16.58
CA ALA A 51 1.07 -1.75 -15.47
C ALA A 51 1.04 -0.98 -14.14
N ARG A 52 1.27 0.33 -14.19
CA ARG A 52 1.14 1.22 -13.03
C ARG A 52 -0.29 1.28 -12.51
N LYS A 53 -1.28 1.40 -13.39
CA LYS A 53 -2.71 1.39 -13.03
C LYS A 53 -3.13 0.03 -12.44
N ASP A 54 -2.70 -1.06 -13.07
CA ASP A 54 -3.01 -2.41 -12.60
C ASP A 54 -2.40 -2.67 -11.21
N LEU A 55 -1.17 -2.19 -10.95
CA LEU A 55 -0.54 -2.24 -9.63
C LEU A 55 -1.33 -1.43 -8.60
N ALA A 56 -1.68 -0.19 -8.89
CA ALA A 56 -2.44 0.66 -7.97
C ALA A 56 -3.80 0.04 -7.62
N ASN A 57 -4.53 -0.49 -8.61
CA ASN A 57 -5.82 -1.14 -8.40
C ASN A 57 -5.72 -2.38 -7.49
N ARG A 58 -4.70 -3.22 -7.69
CA ARG A 58 -4.46 -4.40 -6.83
C ARG A 58 -4.15 -3.99 -5.39
N MET A 59 -3.36 -2.95 -5.20
CA MET A 59 -3.05 -2.43 -3.86
C MET A 59 -4.29 -1.84 -3.17
N ALA A 60 -5.13 -1.11 -3.92
CA ALA A 60 -6.40 -0.60 -3.39
C ALA A 60 -7.36 -1.71 -2.97
N ALA A 61 -7.45 -2.80 -3.75
CA ALA A 61 -8.26 -3.95 -3.38
C ALA A 61 -7.79 -4.64 -2.09
N VAL A 62 -6.47 -4.75 -1.90
CA VAL A 62 -5.89 -5.28 -0.65
C VAL A 62 -6.22 -4.36 0.53
N LEU A 63 -6.08 -3.05 0.36
CA LEU A 63 -6.42 -2.07 1.41
C LEU A 63 -7.90 -2.15 1.82
N ASN A 64 -8.82 -2.24 0.86
CA ASN A 64 -10.25 -2.38 1.14
C ASN A 64 -10.54 -3.69 1.89
N SER A 65 -9.92 -4.80 1.47
CA SER A 65 -10.06 -6.08 2.15
C SER A 65 -9.55 -6.04 3.60
N ILE A 66 -8.51 -5.26 3.90
CA ILE A 66 -8.03 -5.04 5.28
C ILE A 66 -9.02 -4.17 6.04
N GLY A 67 -9.54 -3.10 5.42
CA GLY A 67 -10.59 -2.26 6.01
C GLY A 67 -11.82 -3.06 6.42
N ASP A 68 -12.31 -3.93 5.54
CA ASP A 68 -13.47 -4.81 5.78
C ASP A 68 -13.21 -5.84 6.91
N GLN A 69 -11.95 -6.21 7.15
CA GLN A 69 -11.56 -7.15 8.22
C GLN A 69 -11.41 -6.47 9.58
N ILE A 70 -11.01 -5.19 9.60
CA ILE A 70 -10.79 -4.42 10.84
C ILE A 70 -12.09 -3.73 11.28
N LEU A 71 -12.91 -3.29 10.32
CA LEU A 71 -14.26 -2.81 10.54
C LEU A 71 -15.22 -3.88 10.00
N PRO A 72 -15.67 -4.85 10.82
CA PRO A 72 -16.79 -5.68 10.41
C PRO A 72 -17.94 -4.74 10.05
N ALA A 73 -18.49 -4.92 8.86
CA ALA A 73 -19.61 -4.14 8.35
C ALA A 73 -20.90 -4.47 9.12
N ASP A 74 -20.98 -4.18 10.42
CA ASP A 74 -22.18 -4.42 11.22
C ASP A 74 -22.54 -3.18 12.06
N GLY A 75 -23.57 -2.45 11.61
CA GLY A 75 -24.04 -1.29 12.35
C GLY A 75 -25.24 -0.51 11.79
N GLY A 76 -26.10 -1.11 10.96
CA GLY A 76 -27.41 -0.55 10.62
C GLY A 76 -28.17 -1.56 9.77
N GLY A 77 -29.22 -2.22 10.23
CA GLY A 77 -30.30 -1.72 11.06
C GLY A 77 -31.55 -1.67 10.19
N LYS A 78 -32.18 -2.86 10.04
CA LYS A 78 -33.38 -3.21 9.26
C LYS A 78 -33.16 -3.59 7.79
#